data_AF-A0AAW2AYR7-F1
#
_entry.id   AF-A0AAW2AYR7-F1
#
_cell.length_a   1.000
_cell.length_b   1.000
_cell.length_c   1.000
_cell.angle_alpha   90.00
_cell.angle_beta   90.00
_cell.angle_gamma   90.00
#
_symmetry.space_group_name_H-M   'P 1'
#
loop_
_entity.id
_entity.type
_entity.pdbx_description
1 polymer ?
#
loop_
_entity_poly.entity_id
_entity_poly.type
_entity_poly.pdbx_seq_one_letter_code
_entity_poly.pdbx_strand_id
1 'polypeptide(L)'
;MGLLDDTQIDYYNSEEKRKIPKQQWMKEKMHEDYWEKGTQSRKSKEQWFDVNVHILMSRMRHNKSDLHVLQWRHGCEYGYDGENFLSFDDKESQWIAAVDEALPTKRKWDNVPILNRYTKGYLEKECVDWLNKFREYGDEKLRNGSPPNVYVIEKKNTNDETKLKLTCLATGFYPKDVMVIIRKNHTSLPEDEIESTGIRPNHDGSFQMRKSVEIKKEEKDEYDCFVSHKSIKEERHSLYYIYTALSKPVDLPGIYEFTAMGLLDDTQIDYYNSEEKRKIPKQQWMKEKLQEDYWEKGTQSRKSKEQWFNVNVHILMSRMRHNESDLHVLQWRHGCEVEQQGDEVKFLKGIDEYGYDGENFLFFDDKESQWVALVDEALPTKRKWDSVQILNQYTKGYLEKECVDWLNKFREYGDEELRNGSPPDVHMFVRKSIYKSKLKLTCLATGFYPKDVILTIRKYHTSLPEDEIESTGIRPNHDGSFQMRKSVEIKGKEKDEYDCFVIHSSLKEPIINKLGQATEPLNASAADAEEPLLEKEIDGQERSGESPDIRATVFIFYISVIFHLIWIF
;
A
#
# COMPACT_ATOMS: atom_id res chain seq x y z
N MET A 1 32.29 9.66 -8.55
CA MET A 1 30.92 9.16 -8.36
C MET A 1 29.94 10.28 -8.65
N GLY A 2 28.83 9.96 -9.31
CA GLY A 2 27.67 10.84 -9.43
C GLY A 2 26.57 10.38 -8.47
N LEU A 3 25.93 11.32 -7.78
CA LEU A 3 24.82 11.09 -6.87
C LEU A 3 23.61 11.92 -7.32
N LEU A 4 22.42 11.34 -7.26
CA LEU A 4 21.13 12.02 -7.40
C LEU A 4 20.33 11.68 -6.14
N ASP A 5 20.02 12.68 -5.30
CA ASP A 5 19.30 12.49 -4.02
C ASP A 5 19.86 11.29 -3.22
N ASP A 6 21.17 11.31 -2.94
CA ASP A 6 21.95 10.26 -2.27
C ASP A 6 22.07 8.91 -3.03
N THR A 7 21.42 8.75 -4.18
CA THR A 7 21.47 7.53 -4.99
C THR A 7 22.65 7.58 -5.97
N GLN A 8 23.50 6.56 -5.98
CA GLN A 8 24.61 6.47 -6.93
C GLN A 8 24.09 6.23 -8.36
N ILE A 9 24.27 7.22 -9.23
CA ILE A 9 23.83 7.16 -10.64
C ILE A 9 24.92 6.67 -11.58
N ASP A 10 26.18 7.00 -11.28
CA ASP A 10 27.35 6.58 -12.03
C ASP A 10 28.62 6.55 -11.17
N TYR A 11 29.61 5.82 -11.65
CA TYR A 11 30.95 5.85 -11.07
C TYR A 11 32.02 5.83 -12.17
N TYR A 12 33.23 6.25 -11.84
CA TYR A 12 34.38 6.14 -12.73
C TYR A 12 35.32 5.10 -12.14
N ASN A 13 35.64 4.06 -12.92
CA ASN A 13 36.62 3.05 -12.57
C ASN A 13 37.99 3.50 -13.12
N SER A 14 38.96 3.73 -12.23
CA SER A 14 40.32 4.13 -12.61
C SER A 14 41.12 3.01 -13.25
N GLU A 15 40.84 1.74 -12.94
CA GLU A 15 41.50 0.58 -13.55
C GLU A 15 41.02 0.38 -14.99
N GLU A 16 39.70 0.41 -15.20
CA GLU A 16 39.09 0.29 -16.53
C GLU A 16 39.14 1.60 -17.34
N LYS A 17 39.53 2.71 -16.69
CA LYS A 17 39.55 4.06 -17.26
C LYS A 17 38.23 4.44 -17.94
N ARG A 18 37.10 4.07 -17.34
CA ARG A 18 35.75 4.21 -17.91
C ARG A 18 34.75 4.74 -16.90
N LYS A 19 33.86 5.63 -17.36
CA LYS A 19 32.66 6.04 -16.61
C LYS A 19 31.55 5.00 -16.85
N ILE A 20 31.01 4.44 -15.77
CA ILE A 20 30.11 3.29 -15.78
C ILE A 20 28.77 3.69 -15.14
N PRO A 21 27.63 3.42 -15.81
CA PRO A 21 26.30 3.61 -15.22
C PRO A 21 26.08 2.65 -14.05
N LYS A 22 25.49 3.16 -12.97
CA LYS A 22 24.98 2.31 -11.86
C LYS A 22 23.48 2.09 -11.93
N GLN A 23 22.75 3.01 -12.56
CA GLN A 23 21.30 2.92 -12.69
C GLN A 23 20.89 2.46 -14.09
N GLN A 24 19.84 1.63 -14.20
CA GLN A 24 19.38 1.11 -15.49
C GLN A 24 18.83 2.23 -16.38
N TRP A 25 18.09 3.19 -15.81
CA TRP A 25 17.57 4.33 -16.57
C TRP A 25 18.68 5.19 -17.17
N MET A 26 19.87 5.24 -16.54
CA MET A 26 21.04 5.91 -17.11
C MET A 26 21.55 5.18 -18.36
N LYS A 27 21.50 3.85 -18.40
CA LYS A 27 21.83 3.08 -19.62
C LYS A 27 20.81 3.29 -20.73
N GLU A 28 19.53 3.34 -20.36
CA GLU A 28 18.40 3.43 -21.30
C GLU A 28 18.25 4.83 -21.91
N LYS A 29 18.43 5.89 -21.10
CA LYS A 29 18.12 7.28 -21.48
C LYS A 29 19.35 8.08 -21.92
N MET A 30 20.57 7.68 -21.55
CA MET A 30 21.80 8.41 -21.94
C MET A 30 22.41 7.82 -23.20
N HIS A 31 22.61 8.68 -24.20
CA HIS A 31 23.31 8.32 -25.43
C HIS A 31 24.78 7.98 -25.18
N GLU A 32 25.39 7.20 -26.09
CA GLU A 32 26.79 6.78 -25.99
C GLU A 32 27.76 7.98 -25.83
N ASP A 33 27.52 9.07 -26.57
CA ASP A 33 28.27 10.33 -26.47
C ASP A 33 28.36 10.90 -25.05
N TYR A 34 27.31 10.76 -24.23
CA TYR A 34 27.34 11.23 -22.84
C TYR A 34 28.38 10.45 -22.03
N TRP A 35 28.46 9.13 -22.25
CA TRP A 35 29.41 8.25 -21.58
C TRP A 35 30.84 8.48 -22.07
N GLU A 36 31.04 8.70 -23.37
CA GLU A 36 32.35 9.00 -23.94
C GLU A 36 32.90 10.33 -23.42
N LYS A 37 32.12 11.42 -23.56
CA LYS A 37 32.50 12.75 -23.07
C LYS A 37 32.71 12.74 -21.55
N GLY A 38 31.83 12.05 -20.83
CA GLY A 38 31.96 11.85 -19.38
C GLY A 38 33.25 11.11 -19.02
N THR A 39 33.59 10.05 -19.75
CA THR A 39 34.82 9.27 -19.54
C THR A 39 36.07 10.12 -19.80
N GLN A 40 36.10 10.87 -20.90
CA GLN A 40 37.23 11.74 -21.22
C GLN A 40 37.42 12.86 -20.19
N SER A 41 36.31 13.45 -19.71
CA SER A 41 36.34 14.44 -18.63
C SER A 41 36.93 13.86 -17.33
N ARG A 42 36.55 12.62 -16.96
CA ARG A 42 37.05 11.96 -15.75
C ARG A 42 38.52 11.56 -15.87
N LYS A 43 38.99 11.10 -17.02
CA LYS A 43 40.42 10.86 -17.31
C LYS A 43 41.27 12.12 -17.10
N SER A 44 40.79 13.26 -17.61
CA SER A 44 41.50 14.54 -17.47
C SER A 44 41.56 14.99 -16.01
N LYS A 45 40.49 14.74 -15.24
CA LYS A 45 40.46 15.05 -13.81
C LYS A 45 41.33 14.13 -12.99
N GLU A 46 41.37 12.84 -13.30
CA GLU A 46 42.27 11.88 -12.65
C GLU A 46 43.73 12.37 -12.70
N GLN A 47 44.21 12.77 -13.88
CA GLN A 47 45.55 13.37 -14.03
C GLN A 47 45.75 14.63 -13.18
N TRP A 48 44.72 15.48 -13.09
CA TRP A 48 44.76 16.66 -12.24
C TRP A 48 44.90 16.29 -10.75
N PHE A 49 44.15 15.29 -10.29
CA PHE A 49 44.20 14.81 -8.91
C PHE A 49 45.55 14.19 -8.56
N ASP A 50 46.11 13.36 -9.45
CA ASP A 50 47.42 12.71 -9.26
C ASP A 50 48.53 13.74 -9.02
N VAL A 51 48.49 14.87 -9.73
CA VAL A 51 49.47 15.95 -9.53
C VAL A 51 49.18 16.75 -8.27
N ASN A 52 47.92 17.14 -8.04
CA ASN A 52 47.59 18.11 -7.00
C ASN A 52 47.58 17.51 -5.59
N VAL A 53 47.31 16.21 -5.41
CA VAL A 53 47.37 15.57 -4.09
C VAL A 53 48.80 15.65 -3.50
N HIS A 54 49.84 15.42 -4.31
CA HIS A 54 51.23 15.51 -3.88
C HIS A 54 51.66 16.95 -3.54
N ILE A 55 51.14 17.93 -4.26
CA ILE A 55 51.36 19.36 -3.98
C ILE A 55 50.72 19.73 -2.63
N LEU A 56 49.49 19.28 -2.39
CA LEU A 56 48.78 19.50 -1.13
C LEU A 56 49.50 18.85 0.05
N MET A 57 49.88 17.57 -0.05
CA MET A 57 50.65 16.88 0.99
C MET A 57 51.92 17.66 1.37
N SER A 58 52.62 18.20 0.37
CA SER A 58 53.83 19.01 0.59
C SER A 58 53.53 20.35 1.29
N ARG A 59 52.40 21.00 0.97
CA ARG A 59 51.97 22.26 1.61
C ARG A 59 51.51 22.04 3.05
N MET A 60 50.81 20.95 3.31
CA MET A 60 50.33 20.57 4.65
C MET A 60 51.46 20.02 5.54
N ARG A 61 52.69 19.84 4.98
CA ARG A 61 53.84 19.20 5.66
C ARG A 61 53.53 17.79 6.16
N HIS A 62 52.65 17.08 5.47
CA HIS A 62 52.26 15.72 5.83
C HIS A 62 53.30 14.69 5.33
N ASN A 63 53.34 13.54 6.00
CA ASN A 63 54.28 12.48 5.66
C ASN A 63 53.82 11.75 4.39
N LYS A 64 54.76 11.43 3.50
CA LYS A 64 54.47 10.76 2.22
C LYS A 64 54.07 9.29 2.37
N SER A 65 54.35 8.67 3.51
CA SER A 65 53.97 7.28 3.78
C SER A 65 52.52 7.10 4.21
N ASP A 66 51.83 8.19 4.58
CA ASP A 66 50.51 8.13 5.18
C ASP A 66 49.43 8.25 4.10
N LEU A 67 48.28 7.63 4.34
CA LEU A 67 47.15 7.68 3.41
C LEU A 67 46.46 9.04 3.52
N HIS A 68 46.41 9.78 2.42
CA HIS A 68 45.69 11.04 2.32
C HIS A 68 44.65 11.00 1.21
N VAL A 69 43.52 11.68 1.44
CA VAL A 69 42.35 11.67 0.56
C VAL A 69 42.03 13.10 0.13
N LEU A 70 42.14 13.38 -1.17
CA LEU A 70 41.65 14.61 -1.77
C LEU A 70 40.27 14.36 -2.40
N GLN A 71 39.28 15.14 -2.01
CA GLN A 71 37.90 15.02 -2.47
C GLN A 71 37.48 16.26 -3.25
N TRP A 72 36.64 16.07 -4.27
CA TRP A 72 35.97 17.15 -4.99
C TRP A 72 34.48 16.85 -5.08
N ARG A 73 33.67 17.73 -4.49
CA ARG A 73 32.22 17.59 -4.34
C ARG A 73 31.50 18.73 -5.05
N HIS A 74 30.26 18.47 -5.45
CA HIS A 74 29.32 19.46 -6.01
C HIS A 74 29.84 20.33 -7.17
N GLY A 75 30.95 19.97 -7.81
CA GLY A 75 31.55 20.75 -8.88
C GLY A 75 32.47 21.89 -8.43
N CYS A 76 32.45 22.28 -7.15
CA CYS A 76 33.14 23.48 -6.68
C CYS A 76 33.66 23.42 -5.23
N GLU A 77 33.51 22.28 -4.55
CA GLU A 77 34.03 22.09 -3.20
C GLU A 77 35.20 21.10 -3.22
N TYR A 78 36.24 21.42 -2.46
CA TYR A 78 37.42 20.60 -2.28
C TYR A 78 37.58 20.29 -0.80
N GLY A 79 37.74 19.01 -0.50
CA GLY A 79 38.02 18.52 0.85
C GLY A 79 39.33 17.75 0.88
N TYR A 80 40.00 17.73 2.03
CA TYR A 80 41.25 17.02 2.24
C TYR A 80 41.17 16.27 3.58
N ASP A 81 41.40 14.96 3.55
CA ASP A 81 41.29 14.04 4.70
C ASP A 81 39.95 14.12 5.46
N GLY A 82 38.86 14.38 4.71
CA GLY A 82 37.50 14.46 5.26
C GLY A 82 37.09 15.87 5.71
N GLU A 83 38.03 16.81 5.79
CA GLU A 83 37.78 18.19 6.17
C GLU A 83 37.59 19.10 4.95
N ASN A 84 36.85 20.20 5.13
CA ASN A 84 36.68 21.20 4.08
C ASN A 84 37.99 21.97 3.85
N PHE A 85 38.39 22.16 2.60
CA PHE A 85 39.63 22.86 2.24
C PHE A 85 39.35 24.17 1.48
N LEU A 86 38.59 24.09 0.38
CA LEU A 86 38.30 25.23 -0.48
C LEU A 86 36.91 25.06 -1.11
N SER A 87 36.07 26.09 -1.11
CA SER A 87 34.75 26.09 -1.76
C SER A 87 34.55 27.33 -2.61
N PHE A 88 33.54 27.36 -3.47
CA PHE A 88 33.17 28.54 -4.25
C PHE A 88 31.84 29.10 -3.75
N ASP A 89 31.81 30.41 -3.50
CA ASP A 89 30.59 31.17 -3.23
C ASP A 89 30.05 31.72 -4.56
N ASP A 90 28.87 31.25 -4.96
CA ASP A 90 28.20 31.64 -6.19
C ASP A 90 27.59 33.05 -6.11
N LYS A 91 27.14 33.47 -4.92
CA LYS A 91 26.58 34.80 -4.68
C LYS A 91 27.65 35.86 -4.84
N GLU A 92 28.76 35.69 -4.15
CA GLU A 92 29.88 36.62 -4.17
C GLU A 92 30.84 36.39 -5.35
N SER A 93 30.71 35.25 -6.05
CA SER A 93 31.57 34.84 -7.18
C SER A 93 33.06 34.75 -6.79
N GLN A 94 33.34 34.29 -5.58
CA GLN A 94 34.68 34.19 -5.00
C GLN A 94 34.90 32.83 -4.33
N TRP A 95 36.16 32.40 -4.24
CA TRP A 95 36.52 31.18 -3.51
C TRP A 95 36.60 31.44 -2.00
N ILE A 96 36.17 30.49 -1.18
CA ILE A 96 36.29 30.53 0.28
C ILE A 96 37.35 29.51 0.70
N ALA A 97 38.35 29.96 1.45
CA ALA A 97 39.36 29.11 2.06
C ALA A 97 38.89 28.70 3.45
N ALA A 98 38.78 27.40 3.70
CA ALA A 98 38.41 26.88 5.01
C ALA A 98 39.61 26.76 5.97
N VAL A 99 40.83 26.71 5.42
CA VAL A 99 42.10 26.64 6.15
C VAL A 99 43.14 27.60 5.56
N ASP A 100 44.13 28.01 6.36
CA ASP A 100 45.15 28.98 5.96
C ASP A 100 46.00 28.48 4.78
N GLU A 101 46.24 27.17 4.70
CA GLU A 101 46.98 26.50 3.64
C GLU A 101 46.26 26.58 2.27
N ALA A 102 44.95 26.87 2.28
CA ALA A 102 44.16 27.07 1.07
C ALA A 102 44.24 28.52 0.54
N LEU A 103 44.70 29.49 1.35
CA LEU A 103 44.77 30.92 0.97
C LEU A 103 45.58 31.19 -0.31
N PRO A 104 46.75 30.56 -0.55
CA PRO A 104 47.49 30.77 -1.80
C PRO A 104 46.69 30.31 -3.02
N THR A 105 45.94 29.21 -2.91
CA THR A 105 45.09 28.69 -3.99
C THR A 105 43.89 29.60 -4.21
N LYS A 106 43.22 30.03 -3.13
CA LYS A 106 42.12 31.01 -3.19
C LYS A 106 42.55 32.28 -3.94
N ARG A 107 43.64 32.93 -3.53
CA ARG A 107 44.15 34.15 -4.20
C ARG A 107 44.46 33.91 -5.67
N LYS A 108 45.01 32.75 -6.02
CA LYS A 108 45.30 32.42 -7.42
C LYS A 108 44.01 32.28 -8.23
N TRP A 109 43.01 31.58 -7.70
CA TRP A 109 41.78 31.28 -8.44
C TRP A 109 40.81 32.46 -8.50
N ASP A 110 40.74 33.28 -7.45
CA ASP A 110 39.99 34.55 -7.45
C ASP A 110 40.47 35.49 -8.56
N ASN A 111 41.78 35.48 -8.86
CA ASN A 111 42.38 36.28 -9.93
C ASN A 111 42.23 35.66 -11.33
N VAL A 112 41.39 34.64 -11.51
CA VAL A 112 41.07 34.05 -12.82
C VAL A 112 39.57 34.25 -13.12
N PRO A 113 39.17 35.42 -13.68
CA PRO A 113 37.75 35.75 -13.87
C PRO A 113 36.98 34.76 -14.74
N ILE A 114 37.64 34.14 -15.72
CA ILE A 114 37.05 33.15 -16.61
C ILE A 114 36.65 31.89 -15.83
N LEU A 115 37.49 31.45 -14.89
CA LEU A 115 37.21 30.29 -14.05
C LEU A 115 35.98 30.56 -13.17
N ASN A 116 35.93 31.71 -12.50
CA ASN A 116 34.82 32.05 -11.60
C ASN A 116 33.50 32.16 -12.36
N ARG A 117 33.51 32.77 -13.55
CA ARG A 117 32.31 32.85 -14.41
C ARG A 117 31.84 31.46 -14.85
N TYR A 118 32.78 30.59 -15.21
CA TYR A 118 32.46 29.21 -15.60
C TYR A 118 31.88 28.42 -14.43
N THR A 119 32.51 28.47 -13.25
CA THR A 119 32.04 27.77 -12.05
C THR A 119 30.64 28.23 -11.65
N LYS A 120 30.39 29.55 -11.66
CA LYS A 120 29.07 30.11 -11.39
C LYS A 120 28.02 29.64 -12.41
N GLY A 121 28.33 29.74 -13.71
CA GLY A 121 27.42 29.29 -14.77
C GLY A 121 27.10 27.79 -14.70
N TYR A 122 28.08 26.97 -14.29
CA TYR A 122 27.85 25.55 -14.04
C TYR A 122 26.89 25.35 -12.87
N LEU A 123 27.11 26.01 -11.73
CA LEU A 123 26.27 25.83 -10.53
C LEU A 123 24.84 26.32 -10.73
N GLU A 124 24.65 27.51 -11.30
CA GLU A 124 23.33 28.14 -11.44
C GLU A 124 22.50 27.54 -12.58
N LYS A 125 23.16 26.99 -13.61
CA LYS A 125 22.48 26.55 -14.83
C LYS A 125 22.73 25.09 -15.16
N GLU A 126 23.94 24.73 -15.58
CA GLU A 126 24.18 23.38 -16.10
C GLU A 126 23.89 22.28 -15.06
N CYS A 127 24.30 22.48 -13.81
CA CYS A 127 24.05 21.56 -12.71
C CYS A 127 22.56 21.40 -12.44
N VAL A 128 21.81 22.51 -12.40
CA VAL A 128 20.37 22.53 -12.17
C VAL A 128 19.61 21.89 -13.33
N ASP A 129 19.99 22.21 -14.57
CA ASP A 129 19.39 21.62 -15.77
C ASP A 129 19.59 20.10 -15.81
N TRP A 130 20.81 19.62 -15.51
CA TRP A 130 21.09 18.20 -15.40
C TRP A 130 20.38 17.54 -14.22
N LEU A 131 20.27 18.22 -13.08
CA LEU A 131 19.52 17.74 -11.92
C LEU A 131 18.05 17.53 -12.29
N ASN A 132 17.41 18.53 -12.91
CA ASN A 132 16.01 18.44 -13.33
C ASN A 132 15.80 17.32 -14.36
N LYS A 133 16.71 17.21 -15.33
CA LYS A 133 16.68 16.15 -16.35
C LYS A 133 16.85 14.75 -15.76
N PHE A 134 17.76 14.57 -14.80
CA PHE A 134 17.93 13.30 -14.10
C PHE A 134 16.76 12.98 -13.18
N ARG A 135 16.16 13.98 -12.54
CA ARG A 135 14.93 13.81 -11.77
C ARG A 135 13.78 13.35 -12.66
N GLU A 136 13.58 13.97 -13.82
CA GLU A 136 12.56 13.55 -14.79
C GLU A 136 12.74 12.09 -15.25
N TYR A 137 13.98 11.68 -15.54
CA TYR A 137 14.27 10.30 -15.96
C TYR A 137 14.22 9.28 -14.83
N GLY A 138 14.60 9.67 -13.61
CA GLY A 138 14.46 8.85 -12.42
C GLY A 138 13.01 8.68 -11.99
N ASP A 139 12.21 9.75 -12.09
CA ASP A 139 10.80 9.80 -11.67
C ASP A 139 9.91 8.79 -12.40
N GLU A 140 10.22 8.43 -13.65
CA GLU A 140 9.40 7.47 -14.42
C GLU A 140 9.38 6.05 -13.80
N LYS A 141 10.46 5.62 -13.13
CA LYS A 141 10.51 4.35 -12.36
C LYS A 141 10.26 4.56 -10.85
N LEU A 142 10.58 5.73 -10.29
CA LEU A 142 10.45 6.03 -8.85
C LEU A 142 9.05 6.52 -8.44
N ARG A 143 8.17 6.85 -9.40
CA ARG A 143 6.76 7.21 -9.14
C ARG A 143 5.96 6.15 -8.39
N ASN A 144 6.33 4.87 -8.47
CA ASN A 144 5.61 3.84 -7.74
C ASN A 144 6.07 3.68 -6.29
N GLY A 145 7.27 4.16 -5.93
CA GLY A 145 7.93 3.83 -4.67
C GLY A 145 8.11 2.32 -4.47
N SER A 146 9.06 1.92 -3.64
CA SER A 146 9.22 0.52 -3.24
C SER A 146 8.74 0.41 -1.79
N PRO A 147 7.70 -0.38 -1.49
CA PRO A 147 7.26 -0.58 -0.10
C PRO A 147 8.34 -1.31 0.71
N PRO A 148 8.45 -1.02 2.02
CA PRO A 148 9.36 -1.73 2.90
C PRO A 148 8.92 -3.18 3.05
N ASN A 149 9.86 -4.11 2.84
CA ASN A 149 9.75 -5.46 3.39
C ASN A 149 10.07 -5.38 4.88
N VAL A 150 9.13 -5.82 5.71
CA VAL A 150 9.22 -5.74 7.18
C VAL A 150 9.47 -7.12 7.76
N TYR A 151 10.50 -7.24 8.59
CA TYR A 151 10.84 -8.48 9.29
C TYR A 151 10.95 -8.21 10.78
N VAL A 152 10.29 -9.04 11.59
CA VAL A 152 10.49 -9.08 13.04
C VAL A 152 11.43 -10.25 13.34
N ILE A 153 12.61 -9.92 13.87
CA ILE A 153 13.70 -10.88 14.12
C ILE A 153 13.88 -11.02 15.62
N GLU A 154 13.78 -12.26 16.12
CA GLU A 154 14.01 -12.60 17.51
C GLU A 154 15.45 -13.12 17.69
N LYS A 155 16.23 -12.49 18.58
CA LYS A 155 17.56 -12.99 18.95
C LYS A 155 17.63 -13.26 20.45
N LYS A 156 17.91 -14.51 20.82
CA LYS A 156 18.12 -14.88 22.24
C LYS A 156 19.30 -14.13 22.82
N ASN A 157 19.14 -13.62 24.04
CA ASN A 157 20.24 -13.01 24.76
C ASN A 157 21.17 -14.12 25.28
N THR A 158 22.48 -14.00 25.00
CA THR A 158 23.50 -14.97 25.41
C THR A 158 23.72 -15.00 26.93
N ASN A 159 23.33 -13.95 27.64
CA ASN A 159 23.58 -13.79 29.08
C ASN A 159 22.35 -14.02 29.96
N ASP A 160 21.14 -13.99 29.37
CA ASP A 160 19.87 -14.14 30.10
C ASP A 160 18.84 -14.85 29.21
N GLU A 161 18.58 -16.13 29.49
CA GLU A 161 17.66 -16.96 28.71
C GLU A 161 16.18 -16.52 28.80
N THR A 162 15.85 -15.65 29.77
CA THR A 162 14.51 -15.08 29.94
C THR A 162 14.26 -13.87 29.04
N LYS A 163 15.32 -13.31 28.42
CA LYS A 163 15.26 -12.12 27.58
C LYS A 163 15.50 -12.43 26.10
N LEU A 164 14.76 -11.70 25.26
CA LEU A 164 14.91 -11.71 23.81
C LEU A 164 15.21 -10.29 23.33
N LYS A 165 16.08 -10.15 22.34
CA LYS A 165 16.22 -8.92 21.57
C LYS A 165 15.30 -9.02 20.35
N LEU A 166 14.21 -8.27 20.37
CA LEU A 166 13.30 -8.12 19.25
C LEU A 166 13.85 -7.04 18.32
N THR A 167 13.95 -7.34 17.02
CA THR A 167 14.46 -6.38 16.02
C THR A 167 13.48 -6.27 14.87
N CYS A 168 12.93 -5.08 14.66
CA CYS A 168 12.19 -4.75 13.46
C CYS A 168 13.13 -4.23 12.39
N LEU A 169 13.19 -4.92 11.25
CA LEU A 169 13.93 -4.54 10.05
C LEU A 169 12.95 -4.16 8.95
N ALA A 170 12.98 -2.90 8.53
CA ALA A 170 12.39 -2.46 7.26
C ALA A 170 13.52 -2.40 6.21
N THR A 171 13.34 -2.99 5.03
CA THR A 171 14.34 -2.97 3.95
C THR A 171 13.69 -2.98 2.57
N GLY A 172 14.42 -2.61 1.52
CA GLY A 172 13.89 -2.60 0.15
C GLY A 172 13.07 -1.36 -0.19
N PHE A 173 12.96 -0.39 0.74
CA PHE A 173 12.05 0.74 0.56
C PHE A 173 12.67 1.91 -0.19
N TYR A 174 11.84 2.64 -0.92
CA TYR A 174 12.17 3.91 -1.55
C TYR A 174 10.91 4.76 -1.68
N PRO A 175 10.93 6.05 -1.32
CA PRO A 175 12.07 6.92 -1.00
C PRO A 175 12.66 6.69 0.40
N LYS A 176 13.64 7.51 0.79
CA LYS A 176 14.38 7.39 2.05
C LYS A 176 13.50 7.51 3.29
N ASP A 177 12.45 8.34 3.24
CA ASP A 177 11.64 8.68 4.41
C ASP A 177 10.74 7.52 4.82
N VAL A 178 11.05 6.90 5.97
CA VAL A 178 10.30 5.81 6.57
C VAL A 178 10.11 6.07 8.06
N MET A 179 8.95 5.68 8.59
CA MET A 179 8.71 5.61 10.03
C MET A 179 8.64 4.14 10.44
N VAL A 180 9.47 3.74 11.40
CA VAL A 180 9.43 2.40 12.03
C VAL A 180 9.20 2.61 13.52
N ILE A 181 8.20 1.93 14.07
CA ILE A 181 7.77 2.05 15.46
C ILE A 181 7.63 0.63 16.01
N ILE A 182 8.21 0.38 17.18
CA ILE A 182 7.95 -0.84 17.95
C ILE A 182 6.83 -0.48 18.95
N ARG A 183 5.75 -1.26 18.93
CA ARG A 183 4.61 -1.08 19.82
C ARG A 183 4.54 -2.23 20.82
N LYS A 184 4.05 -1.94 22.03
CA LYS A 184 3.60 -2.92 23.01
C LYS A 184 2.12 -2.68 23.28
N ASN A 185 1.28 -3.70 23.09
CA ASN A 185 -0.18 -3.57 23.16
C ASN A 185 -0.70 -2.38 22.34
N HIS A 186 -0.18 -2.25 21.10
CA HIS A 186 -0.44 -1.16 20.16
C HIS A 186 -0.06 0.26 20.62
N THR A 187 0.66 0.40 21.74
CA THR A 187 1.19 1.68 22.22
C THR A 187 2.66 1.80 21.82
N SER A 188 3.06 2.93 21.24
CA SER A 188 4.45 3.19 20.84
C SER A 188 5.38 3.22 22.05
N LEU A 189 6.49 2.49 21.98
CA LEU A 189 7.53 2.54 23.01
C LEU A 189 8.34 3.85 22.94
N PRO A 190 8.85 4.35 24.07
CA PRO A 190 9.74 5.51 24.10
C PRO A 190 11.02 5.28 23.28
N GLU A 191 11.49 6.28 22.53
CA GLU A 191 12.68 6.16 21.67
C GLU A 191 13.98 5.93 22.46
N ASP A 192 14.04 6.31 23.74
CA ASP A 192 15.19 6.09 24.61
C ASP A 192 15.38 4.63 25.02
N GLU A 193 14.33 3.81 24.92
CA GLU A 193 14.39 2.35 25.16
C GLU A 193 14.73 1.55 23.89
N ILE A 194 14.82 2.21 22.73
CA ILE A 194 14.95 1.56 21.42
C ILE A 194 16.33 1.85 20.81
N GLU A 195 17.03 0.80 20.43
CA GLU A 195 18.24 0.94 19.62
C GLU A 195 17.87 1.10 18.14
N SER A 196 18.28 2.20 17.50
CA SER A 196 18.10 2.41 16.05
C SER A 196 19.43 2.41 15.30
N THR A 197 19.46 1.78 14.12
CA THR A 197 20.63 1.86 13.21
C THR A 197 20.64 3.09 12.30
N GLY A 198 19.56 3.89 12.34
CA GLY A 198 19.25 4.88 11.31
C GLY A 198 18.95 4.25 9.94
N ILE A 199 18.61 5.10 8.97
CA ILE A 199 18.37 4.71 7.58
C ILE A 199 19.70 4.51 6.87
N ARG A 200 19.87 3.35 6.21
CA ARG A 200 21.08 2.96 5.48
C ARG A 200 20.76 2.58 4.04
N PRO A 201 21.59 2.95 3.06
CA PRO A 201 21.40 2.53 1.67
C PRO A 201 21.79 1.07 1.46
N ASN A 202 21.07 0.40 0.57
CA ASN A 202 21.36 -0.92 0.03
C ASN A 202 22.15 -0.81 -1.29
N HIS A 203 22.75 -1.93 -1.72
CA HIS A 203 23.55 -1.99 -2.96
C HIS A 203 22.72 -1.82 -4.25
N ASP A 204 21.42 -2.09 -4.17
CA ASP A 204 20.43 -1.95 -5.24
C ASP A 204 19.84 -0.53 -5.34
N GLY A 205 20.24 0.38 -4.44
CA GLY A 205 19.75 1.76 -4.37
C GLY A 205 18.50 1.96 -3.51
N SER A 206 17.96 0.92 -2.87
CA SER A 206 16.90 1.05 -1.88
C SER A 206 17.47 1.43 -0.50
N PHE A 207 16.60 1.61 0.49
CA PHE A 207 16.99 1.87 1.87
C PHE A 207 16.60 0.73 2.82
N GLN A 208 17.24 0.70 3.99
CA GLN A 208 16.92 -0.18 5.11
C GLN A 208 17.04 0.56 6.45
N MET A 209 16.28 0.16 7.46
CA MET A 209 16.37 0.65 8.83
C MET A 209 16.05 -0.47 9.82
N ARG A 210 16.75 -0.49 10.95
CA ARG A 210 16.49 -1.43 12.05
C ARG A 210 16.19 -0.65 13.33
N LYS A 211 15.19 -1.12 14.06
CA LYS A 211 14.93 -0.76 15.45
C LYS A 211 14.89 -2.02 16.31
N SER A 212 15.49 -1.99 17.48
CA SER A 212 15.58 -3.14 18.37
C SER A 212 15.28 -2.76 19.82
N VAL A 213 14.66 -3.68 20.56
CA VAL A 213 14.38 -3.54 22.00
C VAL A 213 14.64 -4.88 22.71
N GLU A 214 15.08 -4.83 23.96
CA GLU A 214 15.15 -6.02 24.81
C GLU A 214 13.82 -6.22 25.55
N ILE A 215 13.23 -7.39 25.38
CA ILE A 215 11.95 -7.77 25.98
C ILE A 215 12.07 -9.07 26.76
N LYS A 216 11.10 -9.32 27.64
CA LYS A 216 10.92 -10.63 28.26
C LYS A 216 10.29 -11.60 27.27
N LYS A 217 10.75 -12.85 27.28
CA LYS A 217 10.31 -13.87 26.34
C LYS A 217 8.81 -14.18 26.44
N GLU A 218 8.25 -14.13 27.63
CA GLU A 218 6.84 -14.38 27.90
C GLU A 218 5.90 -13.28 27.38
N GLU A 219 6.39 -12.06 27.19
CA GLU A 219 5.59 -10.92 26.72
C GLU A 219 5.67 -10.74 25.20
N LYS A 220 6.31 -11.65 24.45
CA LYS A 220 6.65 -11.44 23.03
C LYS A 220 5.43 -11.16 22.15
N ASP A 221 4.29 -11.77 22.45
CA ASP A 221 3.08 -11.68 21.63
C ASP A 221 2.34 -10.36 21.88
N GLU A 222 2.77 -9.56 22.87
CA GLU A 222 2.27 -8.20 23.11
C GLU A 222 2.96 -7.15 22.22
N TYR A 223 4.06 -7.50 21.54
CA TYR A 223 4.83 -6.54 20.75
C TYR A 223 4.59 -6.72 19.25
N ASP A 224 4.46 -5.60 18.56
CA ASP A 224 4.34 -5.56 17.10
C ASP A 224 5.27 -4.49 16.51
N CYS A 225 5.53 -4.59 15.21
CA CYS A 225 6.26 -3.54 14.48
C CYS A 225 5.36 -2.86 13.47
N PHE A 226 5.20 -1.55 13.65
CA PHE A 226 4.49 -0.70 12.74
C PHE A 226 5.48 0.03 11.82
N VAL A 227 5.24 -0.03 10.51
CA VAL A 227 6.04 0.67 9.51
C VAL A 227 5.13 1.50 8.62
N SER A 228 5.39 2.81 8.56
CA SER A 228 4.69 3.74 7.68
C SER A 228 5.68 4.32 6.68
N HIS A 229 5.28 4.34 5.41
CA HIS A 229 6.13 4.74 4.30
C HIS A 229 5.27 5.17 3.12
N LYS A 230 5.66 6.23 2.39
CA LYS A 230 4.79 6.83 1.35
C LYS A 230 4.38 5.87 0.23
N SER A 231 5.14 4.80 0.01
CA SER A 231 4.86 3.83 -1.05
C SER A 231 3.98 2.66 -0.59
N ILE A 232 3.67 2.58 0.71
CA ILE A 232 2.63 1.66 1.18
C ILE A 232 1.33 2.27 0.70
N LYS A 233 0.66 1.58 -0.23
CA LYS A 233 -0.64 2.04 -0.73
C LYS A 233 -1.66 1.86 0.39
N GLU A 234 -2.28 2.96 0.77
CA GLU A 234 -3.42 2.97 1.66
C GLU A 234 -4.56 2.20 0.98
N GLU A 235 -5.04 1.14 1.62
CA GLU A 235 -6.15 0.34 1.10
C GLU A 235 -7.45 1.04 1.50
N ARG A 236 -8.27 1.37 0.51
CA ARG A 236 -9.55 2.01 0.73
C ARG A 236 -10.62 0.94 0.76
N HIS A 237 -11.36 0.92 1.86
CA HIS A 237 -12.48 0.02 2.03
C HIS A 237 -13.78 0.81 2.14
N SER A 238 -14.86 0.19 1.71
CA SER A 238 -16.20 0.77 1.75
C SER A 238 -17.25 -0.25 2.13
N LEU A 239 -18.24 0.20 2.88
CA LEU A 239 -19.44 -0.56 3.18
C LEU A 239 -20.64 0.31 2.82
N TYR A 240 -21.42 -0.14 1.83
CA TYR A 240 -22.62 0.55 1.38
C TYR A 240 -23.85 -0.33 1.49
N TYR A 241 -24.97 0.29 1.84
CA TYR A 241 -26.28 -0.28 1.65
C TYR A 241 -27.04 0.55 0.62
N ILE A 242 -27.57 -0.14 -0.39
CA ILE A 242 -28.34 0.46 -1.47
C ILE A 242 -29.76 -0.07 -1.38
N TYR A 243 -30.71 0.85 -1.35
CA TYR A 243 -32.14 0.60 -1.43
C TYR A 243 -32.67 1.19 -2.72
N THR A 244 -33.57 0.49 -3.39
CA THR A 244 -34.19 0.96 -4.63
C THR A 244 -35.65 0.57 -4.62
N ALA A 245 -36.51 1.54 -4.90
CA ALA A 245 -37.94 1.37 -5.01
C ALA A 245 -38.45 1.90 -6.35
N LEU A 246 -39.33 1.15 -6.98
CA LEU A 246 -40.05 1.51 -8.20
C LEU A 246 -41.46 1.97 -7.83
N SER A 247 -41.97 2.98 -8.52
CA SER A 247 -43.34 3.48 -8.31
C SER A 247 -44.43 2.49 -8.72
N LYS A 248 -44.08 1.52 -9.57
CA LYS A 248 -44.99 0.50 -10.10
C LYS A 248 -44.19 -0.73 -10.54
N PRO A 249 -44.82 -1.90 -10.64
CA PRO A 249 -44.13 -3.11 -11.08
C PRO A 249 -43.72 -2.99 -12.55
N VAL A 250 -42.63 -3.67 -12.88
CA VAL A 250 -42.12 -3.81 -14.23
C VAL A 250 -42.09 -5.30 -14.53
N ASP A 251 -42.78 -5.72 -15.59
CA ASP A 251 -42.86 -7.14 -16.00
C ASP A 251 -41.55 -7.59 -16.69
N LEU A 252 -40.42 -7.46 -15.99
CA LEU A 252 -39.10 -7.88 -16.44
C LEU A 252 -38.46 -8.82 -15.40
N PRO A 253 -37.97 -10.00 -15.83
CA PRO A 253 -37.33 -10.95 -14.91
C PRO A 253 -36.15 -10.33 -14.14
N GLY A 254 -36.14 -10.53 -12.82
CA GLY A 254 -35.08 -10.05 -11.93
C GLY A 254 -35.18 -8.57 -11.52
N ILE A 255 -36.22 -7.86 -11.97
CA ILE A 255 -36.54 -6.50 -11.50
C ILE A 255 -37.70 -6.59 -10.53
N TYR A 256 -37.49 -6.04 -9.34
CA TYR A 256 -38.48 -6.05 -8.26
C TYR A 256 -38.87 -4.63 -7.90
N GLU A 257 -40.11 -4.45 -7.44
CA GLU A 257 -40.61 -3.15 -6.97
C GLU A 257 -39.75 -2.56 -5.85
N PHE A 258 -39.22 -3.41 -4.98
CA PHE A 258 -38.27 -2.98 -3.97
C PHE A 258 -37.12 -3.97 -3.85
N THR A 259 -35.91 -3.42 -3.79
CA THR A 259 -34.69 -4.17 -3.55
C THR A 259 -33.82 -3.47 -2.52
N ALA A 260 -33.04 -4.26 -1.79
CA ALA A 260 -32.02 -3.73 -0.91
C ALA A 260 -30.82 -4.65 -0.86
N MET A 261 -29.61 -4.10 -0.91
CA MET A 261 -28.37 -4.88 -0.91
C MET A 261 -27.28 -4.20 -0.09
N GLY A 262 -26.42 -5.01 0.52
CA GLY A 262 -25.16 -4.57 1.11
C GLY A 262 -24.00 -4.84 0.17
N LEU A 263 -23.06 -3.91 0.07
CA LEU A 263 -21.82 -4.01 -0.69
C LEU A 263 -20.64 -3.77 0.25
N LEU A 264 -19.71 -4.72 0.32
CA LEU A 264 -18.39 -4.54 0.95
C LEU A 264 -17.36 -4.49 -0.19
N ASP A 265 -16.68 -3.37 -0.36
CA ASP A 265 -15.73 -3.14 -1.46
C ASP A 265 -16.31 -3.53 -2.82
N ASP A 266 -17.50 -3.00 -3.11
CA ASP A 266 -18.32 -3.28 -4.30
C ASP A 266 -18.76 -4.75 -4.47
N THR A 267 -18.43 -5.63 -3.52
CA THR A 267 -18.86 -7.03 -3.52
C THR A 267 -20.17 -7.18 -2.76
N GLN A 268 -21.19 -7.75 -3.40
CA GLN A 268 -22.48 -7.95 -2.77
C GLN A 268 -22.37 -8.95 -1.60
N ILE A 269 -22.69 -8.47 -0.40
CA ILE A 269 -22.69 -9.29 0.81
C ILE A 269 -24.10 -9.81 1.11
N ASP A 270 -25.13 -8.98 1.05
CA ASP A 270 -26.52 -9.38 1.29
C ASP A 270 -27.47 -8.86 0.20
N TYR A 271 -28.64 -9.49 0.12
CA TYR A 271 -29.69 -9.10 -0.80
C TYR A 271 -31.08 -9.27 -0.19
N TYR A 272 -32.03 -8.47 -0.65
CA TYR A 272 -33.45 -8.50 -0.32
C TYR A 272 -34.23 -8.04 -1.54
N ASN A 273 -35.36 -8.69 -1.82
CA ASN A 273 -36.34 -8.25 -2.82
C ASN A 273 -37.78 -8.32 -2.27
N SER A 274 -38.70 -7.62 -2.94
CA SER A 274 -40.11 -7.56 -2.57
C SER A 274 -40.92 -8.84 -2.85
N GLU A 275 -40.33 -9.87 -3.47
CA GLU A 275 -41.01 -11.15 -3.70
C GLU A 275 -40.71 -12.15 -2.57
N GLU A 276 -39.43 -12.46 -2.36
CA GLU A 276 -38.96 -13.37 -1.30
C GLU A 276 -39.09 -12.76 0.10
N LYS A 277 -39.05 -11.42 0.19
CA LYS A 277 -39.19 -10.64 1.43
C LYS A 277 -38.30 -11.13 2.57
N ARG A 278 -37.10 -11.60 2.25
CA ARG A 278 -36.10 -12.13 3.18
C ARG A 278 -34.73 -11.56 2.87
N LYS A 279 -33.99 -11.18 3.91
CA LYS A 279 -32.58 -10.79 3.79
C LYS A 279 -31.76 -12.07 3.65
N ILE A 280 -31.12 -12.26 2.51
CA ILE A 280 -30.33 -13.46 2.21
C ILE A 280 -28.82 -13.16 2.15
N PRO A 281 -27.98 -14.02 2.73
CA PRO A 281 -26.53 -13.92 2.57
C PRO A 281 -26.10 -14.28 1.15
N LYS A 282 -25.12 -13.54 0.62
CA LYS A 282 -24.46 -13.80 -0.67
C LYS A 282 -23.03 -14.28 -0.53
N GLN A 283 -22.42 -14.10 0.64
CA GLN A 283 -21.09 -14.62 0.98
C GLN A 283 -21.18 -15.79 1.95
N GLN A 284 -20.20 -16.70 1.88
CA GLN A 284 -20.18 -17.91 2.69
C GLN A 284 -19.81 -17.60 4.15
N TRP A 285 -18.77 -16.80 4.40
CA TRP A 285 -18.44 -16.31 5.76
C TRP A 285 -19.61 -15.67 6.49
N MET A 286 -20.53 -14.99 5.79
CA MET A 286 -21.73 -14.43 6.41
C MET A 286 -22.72 -15.48 6.90
N LYS A 287 -22.86 -16.60 6.18
CA LYS A 287 -23.72 -17.71 6.62
C LYS A 287 -23.18 -18.39 7.87
N GLU A 288 -21.86 -18.48 7.97
CA GLU A 288 -21.18 -19.25 9.02
C GLU A 288 -20.95 -18.43 10.29
N LYS A 289 -20.62 -17.14 10.14
CA LYS A 289 -20.19 -16.28 11.27
C LYS A 289 -21.33 -15.46 11.88
N LEU A 290 -22.44 -15.24 11.16
CA LEU A 290 -23.56 -14.42 11.65
C LEU A 290 -24.70 -15.30 12.15
N GLN A 291 -25.19 -14.99 13.35
CA GLN A 291 -26.28 -15.72 14.02
C GLN A 291 -27.62 -15.51 13.32
N GLU A 292 -28.56 -16.43 13.58
CA GLU A 292 -29.92 -16.40 13.00
C GLU A 292 -30.67 -15.09 13.32
N ASP A 293 -30.49 -14.56 14.54
CA ASP A 293 -31.15 -13.34 14.99
C ASP A 293 -30.75 -12.10 14.16
N TYR A 294 -29.50 -12.03 13.68
CA TYR A 294 -29.03 -11.00 12.76
C TYR A 294 -29.84 -11.00 11.46
N TRP A 295 -30.12 -12.19 10.91
CA TRP A 295 -30.87 -12.36 9.66
C TRP A 295 -32.36 -12.06 9.84
N GLU A 296 -32.96 -12.48 10.95
CA GLU A 296 -34.36 -12.20 11.26
C GLU A 296 -34.59 -10.70 11.49
N LYS A 297 -33.79 -10.08 12.37
CA LYS A 297 -33.86 -8.64 12.64
C LYS A 297 -33.58 -7.82 11.38
N GLY A 298 -32.58 -8.24 10.60
CA GLY A 298 -32.26 -7.64 9.30
C GLY A 298 -33.42 -7.74 8.31
N THR A 299 -34.08 -8.89 8.23
CA THR A 299 -35.26 -9.10 7.37
C THR A 299 -36.41 -8.19 7.77
N GLN A 300 -36.70 -8.08 9.08
CA GLN A 300 -37.76 -7.20 9.57
C GLN A 300 -37.45 -5.73 9.29
N SER A 301 -36.20 -5.32 9.46
CA SER A 301 -35.73 -3.98 9.09
C SER A 301 -35.96 -3.68 7.59
N ARG A 302 -35.62 -4.62 6.69
CA ARG A 302 -35.83 -4.47 5.24
C ARG A 302 -37.32 -4.38 4.87
N LYS A 303 -38.21 -5.15 5.53
CA LYS A 303 -39.66 -5.05 5.36
C LYS A 303 -40.22 -3.69 5.77
N SER A 304 -39.77 -3.15 6.91
CA SER A 304 -40.16 -1.81 7.35
C SER A 304 -39.69 -0.74 6.37
N LYS A 305 -38.48 -0.87 5.82
CA LYS A 305 -37.97 0.04 4.77
C LYS A 305 -38.77 -0.10 3.47
N GLU A 306 -39.12 -1.30 3.02
CA GLU A 306 -39.98 -1.51 1.84
C GLU A 306 -41.29 -0.71 1.97
N GLN A 307 -42.00 -0.85 3.09
CA GLN A 307 -43.23 -0.10 3.35
C GLN A 307 -43.02 1.41 3.31
N TRP A 308 -41.91 1.87 3.90
CA TRP A 308 -41.54 3.28 3.88
C TRP A 308 -41.31 3.77 2.44
N PHE A 309 -40.55 3.05 1.62
CA PHE A 309 -40.28 3.42 0.24
C PHE A 309 -41.55 3.43 -0.62
N ASN A 310 -42.42 2.44 -0.46
CA ASN A 310 -43.67 2.34 -1.21
C ASN A 310 -44.59 3.54 -0.96
N VAL A 311 -44.63 4.07 0.28
CA VAL A 311 -45.38 5.30 0.57
C VAL A 311 -44.68 6.53 0.02
N ASN A 312 -43.37 6.64 0.22
CA ASN A 312 -42.63 7.86 -0.08
C ASN A 312 -42.40 8.07 -1.59
N VAL A 313 -42.30 7.02 -2.40
CA VAL A 313 -42.15 7.19 -3.85
C VAL A 313 -43.34 7.92 -4.46
N HIS A 314 -44.58 7.60 -4.06
CA HIS A 314 -45.78 8.27 -4.58
C HIS A 314 -45.92 9.71 -4.10
N ILE A 315 -45.53 9.99 -2.86
CA ILE A 315 -45.57 11.35 -2.35
C ILE A 315 -44.50 12.22 -3.03
N LEU A 316 -43.31 11.65 -3.28
CA LEU A 316 -42.26 12.33 -4.04
C LEU A 316 -42.71 12.61 -5.48
N MET A 317 -43.34 11.64 -6.17
CA MET A 317 -43.93 11.85 -7.50
C MET A 317 -44.90 13.04 -7.50
N SER A 318 -45.78 13.13 -6.48
CA SER A 318 -46.73 14.23 -6.34
C SER A 318 -46.02 15.59 -6.19
N ARG A 319 -44.92 15.63 -5.41
CA ARG A 319 -44.12 16.85 -5.19
C ARG A 319 -43.38 17.31 -6.44
N MET A 320 -42.83 16.34 -7.18
CA MET A 320 -42.15 16.56 -8.46
C MET A 320 -43.15 16.88 -9.58
N ARG A 321 -44.47 16.79 -9.32
CA ARG A 321 -45.55 16.96 -10.31
C ARG A 321 -45.42 15.99 -11.48
N HIS A 322 -44.93 14.79 -11.18
CA HIS A 322 -44.77 13.71 -12.15
C HIS A 322 -46.07 12.92 -12.32
N ASN A 323 -46.20 12.26 -13.46
CA ASN A 323 -47.39 11.51 -13.82
C ASN A 323 -47.40 10.12 -13.16
N GLU A 324 -48.54 9.70 -12.62
CA GLU A 324 -48.71 8.38 -12.02
C GLU A 324 -48.57 7.24 -13.04
N SER A 325 -48.77 7.51 -14.34
CA SER A 325 -48.60 6.49 -15.37
C SER A 325 -47.15 6.14 -15.66
N ASP A 326 -46.18 6.97 -15.28
CA ASP A 326 -44.79 6.79 -15.62
C ASP A 326 -44.05 5.99 -14.52
N LEU A 327 -42.98 5.29 -14.92
CA LEU A 327 -42.15 4.58 -13.96
C LEU A 327 -41.18 5.57 -13.33
N HIS A 328 -41.17 5.62 -12.00
CA HIS A 328 -40.25 6.44 -11.23
C HIS A 328 -39.45 5.57 -10.26
N VAL A 329 -38.23 5.99 -9.97
CA VAL A 329 -37.28 5.25 -9.16
C VAL A 329 -36.78 6.13 -8.02
N LEU A 330 -36.97 5.67 -6.78
CA LEU A 330 -36.36 6.28 -5.60
C LEU A 330 -35.24 5.37 -5.09
N GLN A 331 -34.05 5.93 -4.94
CA GLN A 331 -32.86 5.22 -4.47
C GLN A 331 -32.30 5.88 -3.22
N TRP A 332 -31.75 5.06 -2.33
CA TRP A 332 -31.03 5.51 -1.15
C TRP A 332 -29.74 4.71 -1.03
N ARG A 333 -28.61 5.42 -1.05
CA ARG A 333 -27.29 4.86 -0.82
C ARG A 333 -26.76 5.43 0.48
N HIS A 334 -26.46 4.57 1.45
CA HIS A 334 -25.82 5.01 2.69
C HIS A 334 -24.75 4.05 3.18
N GLY A 335 -23.73 4.57 3.87
CA GLY A 335 -22.57 3.79 4.27
C GLY A 335 -21.34 4.64 4.54
N CYS A 336 -20.17 4.01 4.58
CA CYS A 336 -18.92 4.64 4.97
C CYS A 336 -17.74 4.16 4.13
N GLU A 337 -16.75 5.03 4.01
CA GLU A 337 -15.43 4.75 3.44
C GLU A 337 -14.36 4.94 4.50
N VAL A 338 -13.39 4.04 4.51
CA VAL A 338 -12.23 4.08 5.40
C VAL A 338 -10.94 3.88 4.62
N GLU A 339 -9.87 4.42 5.18
CA GLU A 339 -8.50 4.23 4.76
C GLU A 339 -7.82 3.33 5.76
N GLN A 340 -7.20 2.25 5.30
CA GLN A 340 -6.48 1.33 6.14
C GLN A 340 -4.98 1.41 5.86
N GLN A 341 -4.21 1.61 6.93
CA GLN A 341 -2.75 1.51 6.93
C GLN A 341 -2.34 0.55 8.06
N GLY A 342 -2.04 -0.70 7.69
CA GLY A 342 -1.80 -1.75 8.68
C GLY A 342 -3.06 -2.01 9.53
N ASP A 343 -2.93 -1.93 10.86
CA ASP A 343 -4.05 -2.09 11.79
C ASP A 343 -4.83 -0.78 12.01
N GLU A 344 -4.31 0.35 11.53
CA GLU A 344 -4.95 1.64 11.73
C GLU A 344 -6.05 1.86 10.68
N VAL A 345 -7.26 2.14 11.16
CA VAL A 345 -8.43 2.43 10.33
C VAL A 345 -8.81 3.89 10.54
N LYS A 346 -8.74 4.65 9.46
CA LYS A 346 -9.07 6.08 9.44
C LYS A 346 -10.34 6.28 8.65
N PHE A 347 -11.35 6.87 9.28
CA PHE A 347 -12.57 7.27 8.60
C PHE A 347 -12.27 8.32 7.52
N LEU A 348 -12.77 8.10 6.30
CA LEU A 348 -12.62 9.02 5.19
C LEU A 348 -13.90 9.83 4.94
N LYS A 349 -15.02 9.13 4.79
CA LYS A 349 -16.27 9.75 4.36
C LYS A 349 -17.48 8.90 4.76
N GLY A 350 -18.52 9.58 5.24
CA GLY A 350 -19.87 9.05 5.36
C GLY A 350 -20.70 9.40 4.11
N ILE A 351 -21.50 8.45 3.65
CA ILE A 351 -22.44 8.64 2.54
C ILE A 351 -23.85 8.39 3.07
N ASP A 352 -24.76 9.33 2.82
CA ASP A 352 -26.20 9.15 3.01
C ASP A 352 -26.90 10.02 1.96
N GLU A 353 -27.23 9.40 0.83
CA GLU A 353 -27.62 10.07 -0.42
C GLU A 353 -28.90 9.45 -0.97
N TYR A 354 -29.87 10.31 -1.30
CA TYR A 354 -31.11 9.95 -1.97
C TYR A 354 -31.04 10.43 -3.42
N GLY A 355 -31.39 9.52 -4.34
CA GLY A 355 -31.53 9.79 -5.77
C GLY A 355 -32.96 9.53 -6.23
N TYR A 356 -33.43 10.33 -7.18
CA TYR A 356 -34.75 10.18 -7.78
C TYR A 356 -34.64 10.23 -9.30
N ASP A 357 -35.16 9.21 -9.99
CA ASP A 357 -35.06 9.01 -11.44
C ASP A 357 -33.61 9.09 -11.98
N GLY A 358 -32.64 8.66 -11.18
CA GLY A 358 -31.21 8.66 -11.51
C GLY A 358 -30.48 9.99 -11.23
N GLU A 359 -31.21 11.03 -10.81
CA GLU A 359 -30.65 12.33 -10.45
C GLU A 359 -30.47 12.47 -8.93
N ASN A 360 -29.48 13.25 -8.50
CA ASN A 360 -29.24 13.51 -7.08
C ASN A 360 -30.35 14.39 -6.49
N PHE A 361 -30.95 13.98 -5.38
CA PHE A 361 -32.10 14.66 -4.77
C PHE A 361 -31.75 15.35 -3.44
N LEU A 362 -31.22 14.59 -2.49
CA LEU A 362 -30.97 15.03 -1.11
C LEU A 362 -29.82 14.22 -0.53
N PHE A 363 -28.87 14.85 0.18
CA PHE A 363 -27.79 14.11 0.84
C PHE A 363 -27.44 14.70 2.21
N PHE A 364 -26.79 13.92 3.06
CA PHE A 364 -26.28 14.38 4.35
C PHE A 364 -24.84 14.88 4.22
N ASP A 365 -24.60 16.14 4.57
CA ASP A 365 -23.25 16.68 4.73
C ASP A 365 -22.73 16.27 6.12
N ASP A 366 -21.91 15.23 6.14
CA ASP A 366 -21.33 14.66 7.36
C ASP A 366 -20.47 15.68 8.15
N LYS A 367 -19.76 16.55 7.44
CA LYS A 367 -18.91 17.57 8.04
C LYS A 367 -19.74 18.62 8.77
N GLU A 368 -20.74 19.16 8.09
CA GLU A 368 -21.62 20.20 8.64
C GLU A 368 -22.76 19.62 9.48
N SER A 369 -22.91 18.28 9.50
CA SER A 369 -23.95 17.55 10.24
C SER A 369 -25.37 18.01 9.91
N GLN A 370 -25.64 18.24 8.63
CA GLN A 370 -26.92 18.76 8.13
C GLN A 370 -27.26 18.19 6.76
N TRP A 371 -28.55 18.16 6.42
CA TRP A 371 -28.99 17.73 5.11
C TRP A 371 -28.76 18.82 4.05
N VAL A 372 -28.54 18.45 2.80
CA VAL A 372 -28.36 19.38 1.68
C VAL A 372 -29.33 18.99 0.58
N ALA A 373 -30.30 19.87 0.32
CA ALA A 373 -31.27 19.73 -0.75
C ALA A 373 -30.65 20.21 -2.06
N LEU A 374 -30.67 19.36 -3.09
CA LEU A 374 -30.12 19.68 -4.41
C LEU A 374 -31.17 20.24 -5.37
N VAL A 375 -32.45 20.04 -5.04
CA VAL A 375 -33.61 20.55 -5.77
C VAL A 375 -34.61 21.20 -4.81
N ASP A 376 -35.45 22.10 -5.33
CA ASP A 376 -36.42 22.83 -4.51
C ASP A 376 -37.44 21.89 -3.83
N GLU A 377 -37.79 20.79 -4.50
CA GLU A 377 -38.71 19.76 -4.02
C GLU A 377 -38.14 18.98 -2.82
N ALA A 378 -36.83 19.01 -2.60
CA ALA A 378 -36.16 18.41 -1.45
C ALA A 378 -36.09 19.34 -0.23
N LEU A 379 -36.32 20.66 -0.40
CA LEU A 379 -36.26 21.64 0.69
C LEU A 379 -37.22 21.35 1.86
N PRO A 380 -38.48 20.91 1.63
CA PRO A 380 -39.38 20.56 2.74
C PRO A 380 -38.81 19.41 3.60
N THR A 381 -38.24 18.39 2.95
CA THR A 381 -37.64 17.24 3.64
C THR A 381 -36.40 17.67 4.43
N LYS A 382 -35.50 18.44 3.82
CA LYS A 382 -34.33 19.03 4.51
C LYS A 382 -34.75 19.76 5.77
N ARG A 383 -35.70 20.70 5.68
CA ARG A 383 -36.18 21.49 6.84
C ARG A 383 -36.74 20.61 7.94
N LYS A 384 -37.51 19.57 7.59
CA LYS A 384 -38.11 18.65 8.56
C LYS A 384 -37.03 17.85 9.29
N TRP A 385 -36.09 17.27 8.56
CA TRP A 385 -35.03 16.45 9.13
C TRP A 385 -34.05 17.29 9.97
N ASP A 386 -33.59 18.43 9.45
CA ASP A 386 -32.69 19.32 10.20
C ASP A 386 -33.34 19.96 11.42
N SER A 387 -34.68 20.07 11.46
CA SER A 387 -35.39 20.53 12.66
C SER A 387 -35.29 19.54 13.83
N VAL A 388 -34.96 18.28 13.55
CA VAL A 388 -34.82 17.21 14.53
C VAL A 388 -33.33 16.94 14.77
N GLN A 389 -32.71 17.74 15.63
CA GLN A 389 -31.25 17.69 15.87
C GLN A 389 -30.72 16.27 16.21
N ILE A 390 -31.51 15.49 16.95
CA ILE A 390 -31.12 14.11 17.32
C ILE A 390 -30.99 13.20 16.09
N LEU A 391 -31.75 13.46 15.02
CA LEU A 391 -31.65 12.69 13.78
C LEU A 391 -30.30 12.92 13.12
N ASN A 392 -29.86 14.17 13.01
CA ASN A 392 -28.56 14.50 12.40
C ASN A 392 -27.39 13.95 13.21
N GLN A 393 -27.46 14.04 14.55
CA GLN A 393 -26.45 13.44 15.44
C GLN A 393 -26.39 11.93 15.29
N TYR A 394 -27.55 11.28 15.17
CA TYR A 394 -27.65 9.84 14.98
C TYR A 394 -27.11 9.40 13.62
N THR A 395 -27.49 10.06 12.53
CA THR A 395 -26.97 9.79 11.19
C THR A 395 -25.45 9.88 11.17
N LYS A 396 -24.89 10.97 11.70
CA LYS A 396 -23.44 11.14 11.81
C LYS A 396 -22.78 10.03 12.63
N GLY A 397 -23.32 9.75 13.82
CA GLY A 397 -22.80 8.70 14.70
C GLY A 397 -22.82 7.30 14.04
N TYR A 398 -23.84 7.01 13.24
CA TYR A 398 -23.86 5.78 12.45
C TYR A 398 -22.75 5.75 11.40
N LEU A 399 -22.61 6.80 10.58
CA LEU A 399 -21.67 6.85 9.47
C LEU A 399 -20.22 6.79 9.95
N GLU A 400 -19.86 7.58 10.96
CA GLU A 400 -18.49 7.70 11.46
C GLU A 400 -18.05 6.51 12.31
N LYS A 401 -18.99 5.83 12.99
CA LYS A 401 -18.66 4.80 13.98
C LYS A 401 -19.26 3.44 13.65
N GLU A 402 -20.58 3.32 13.73
CA GLU A 402 -21.22 2.00 13.64
C GLU A 402 -21.02 1.33 12.27
N CYS A 403 -21.06 2.12 11.20
CA CYS A 403 -20.74 1.63 9.86
C CYS A 403 -19.29 1.15 9.78
N VAL A 404 -18.35 1.90 10.35
CA VAL A 404 -16.91 1.55 10.38
C VAL A 404 -16.69 0.27 11.20
N ASP A 405 -17.36 0.13 12.33
CA ASP A 405 -17.31 -1.07 13.18
C ASP A 405 -17.80 -2.31 12.40
N TRP A 406 -18.93 -2.19 11.68
CA TRP A 406 -19.44 -3.27 10.83
C TRP A 406 -18.54 -3.58 9.63
N LEU A 407 -18.00 -2.55 8.97
CA LEU A 407 -17.07 -2.69 7.86
C LEU A 407 -15.84 -3.50 8.29
N ASN A 408 -15.24 -3.13 9.42
CA ASN A 408 -14.08 -3.84 9.97
C ASN A 408 -14.40 -5.30 10.32
N LYS A 409 -15.55 -5.53 10.98
CA LYS A 409 -15.99 -6.88 11.35
C LYS A 409 -16.24 -7.78 10.13
N PHE A 410 -16.88 -7.26 9.09
CA PHE A 410 -17.14 -8.02 7.86
C PHE A 410 -15.86 -8.29 7.07
N ARG A 411 -14.94 -7.32 7.02
CA ARG A 411 -13.63 -7.52 6.42
C ARG A 411 -12.85 -8.62 7.15
N GLU A 412 -12.83 -8.60 8.48
CA GLU A 412 -12.16 -9.63 9.29
C GLU A 412 -12.69 -11.03 8.96
N TYR A 413 -14.02 -11.20 8.85
CA TYR A 413 -14.62 -12.49 8.48
C TYR A 413 -14.28 -12.92 7.06
N GLY A 414 -14.32 -12.00 6.09
CA GLY A 414 -13.93 -12.29 4.71
C GLY A 414 -12.45 -12.64 4.58
N ASP A 415 -11.59 -11.89 5.26
CA ASP A 415 -10.15 -12.12 5.31
C ASP A 415 -9.81 -13.47 5.95
N GLU A 416 -10.51 -13.86 7.02
CA GLU A 416 -10.32 -15.16 7.66
C GLU A 416 -10.68 -16.31 6.70
N GLU A 417 -11.79 -16.21 5.97
CA GLU A 417 -12.17 -17.20 4.96
C GLU A 417 -11.11 -17.29 3.85
N LEU A 418 -10.61 -16.14 3.36
CA LEU A 418 -9.56 -16.10 2.34
C LEU A 418 -8.23 -16.67 2.83
N ARG A 419 -7.83 -16.39 4.09
CA ARG A 419 -6.61 -16.96 4.70
C ARG A 419 -6.70 -18.47 4.91
N ASN A 420 -7.89 -18.97 5.23
CA ASN A 420 -8.17 -20.39 5.34
C ASN A 420 -8.35 -21.08 3.98
N GLY A 421 -8.35 -20.30 2.90
CA GLY A 421 -8.36 -20.77 1.52
C GLY A 421 -7.13 -21.63 1.17
N SER A 422 -7.15 -22.20 -0.02
CA SER A 422 -6.04 -23.03 -0.50
C SER A 422 -4.78 -22.17 -0.73
N PRO A 423 -3.57 -22.74 -0.54
CA PRO A 423 -2.32 -22.05 -0.85
C PRO A 423 -2.24 -21.65 -2.34
N PRO A 424 -1.33 -20.72 -2.73
CA PRO A 424 -1.15 -20.32 -4.13
C PRO A 424 -1.03 -21.52 -5.06
N ASP A 425 -1.85 -21.55 -6.09
CA ASP A 425 -1.63 -22.45 -7.21
C ASP A 425 -0.58 -21.84 -8.13
N VAL A 426 0.46 -22.62 -8.43
CA VAL A 426 1.63 -22.17 -9.17
C VAL A 426 1.72 -22.96 -10.45
N HIS A 427 1.66 -22.26 -11.59
CA HIS A 427 1.76 -22.84 -12.91
C HIS A 427 2.98 -22.32 -13.65
N MET A 428 3.72 -23.22 -14.27
CA MET A 428 4.83 -22.89 -15.16
C MET A 428 4.54 -23.39 -16.57
N PHE A 429 4.54 -22.50 -17.55
CA PHE A 429 4.27 -22.85 -18.95
C PHE A 429 5.12 -22.06 -19.92
N VAL A 430 5.25 -22.56 -21.15
CA VAL A 430 6.08 -21.96 -22.20
C VAL A 430 5.26 -21.74 -23.47
N ARG A 431 5.44 -20.58 -24.11
CA ARG A 431 4.86 -20.24 -25.42
C ARG A 431 5.95 -19.86 -26.42
N LYS A 432 5.65 -19.94 -27.71
CA LYS A 432 6.55 -19.40 -28.75
C LYS A 432 6.66 -17.88 -28.55
N SER A 433 7.90 -17.39 -28.55
CA SER A 433 8.13 -15.94 -28.49
C SER A 433 7.76 -15.27 -29.81
N ILE A 434 7.58 -13.95 -29.78
CA ILE A 434 7.49 -13.08 -30.95
C ILE A 434 8.80 -13.17 -31.77
N TYR A 435 9.92 -13.45 -31.10
CA TYR A 435 11.19 -13.76 -31.76
C TYR A 435 11.22 -15.24 -32.14
N LYS A 436 11.20 -15.53 -33.45
CA LYS A 436 11.05 -16.90 -34.02
C LYS A 436 12.04 -17.96 -33.51
N SER A 437 13.13 -17.59 -32.85
CA SER A 437 14.16 -18.48 -32.29
C SER A 437 14.14 -18.61 -30.77
N LYS A 438 13.22 -17.95 -30.06
CA LYS A 438 13.11 -17.96 -28.58
C LYS A 438 11.77 -18.50 -28.11
N LEU A 439 11.74 -18.92 -26.85
CA LEU A 439 10.54 -19.32 -26.14
C LEU A 439 10.31 -18.35 -24.97
N LYS A 440 9.05 -17.98 -24.73
CA LYS A 440 8.66 -17.20 -23.57
C LYS A 440 8.20 -18.15 -22.46
N LEU A 441 8.99 -18.25 -21.40
CA LEU A 441 8.63 -18.99 -20.19
C LEU A 441 7.86 -18.06 -19.26
N THR A 442 6.74 -18.53 -18.72
CA THR A 442 5.89 -17.79 -17.80
C THR A 442 5.64 -18.62 -16.55
N CYS A 443 5.84 -18.01 -15.38
CA CYS A 443 5.32 -18.52 -14.12
C CYS A 443 4.14 -17.66 -13.66
N LEU A 444 3.06 -18.32 -13.27
CA LEU A 444 1.84 -17.73 -12.72
C LEU A 444 1.65 -18.30 -11.30
N ALA A 445 1.55 -17.43 -10.31
CA ALA A 445 0.95 -17.75 -9.03
C ALA A 445 -0.45 -17.14 -8.97
N THR A 446 -1.46 -17.88 -8.53
CA THR A 446 -2.85 -17.42 -8.42
C THR A 446 -3.55 -18.03 -7.21
N GLY A 447 -4.63 -17.41 -6.75
CA GLY A 447 -5.41 -17.92 -5.63
C GLY A 447 -4.80 -17.64 -4.25
N PHE A 448 -3.75 -16.80 -4.19
CA PHE A 448 -3.11 -16.48 -2.91
C PHE A 448 -3.78 -15.30 -2.22
N TYR A 449 -3.87 -15.40 -0.90
CA TYR A 449 -4.24 -14.34 0.01
C TYR A 449 -3.50 -14.56 1.34
N PRO A 450 -2.92 -13.53 2.00
CA PRO A 450 -2.91 -12.11 1.64
C PRO A 450 -2.14 -11.76 0.36
N LYS A 451 -2.14 -10.48 0.00
CA LYS A 451 -1.55 -9.95 -1.23
C LYS A 451 -0.03 -10.16 -1.36
N ASP A 452 0.68 -10.24 -0.24
CA ASP A 452 2.15 -10.27 -0.22
C ASP A 452 2.71 -11.62 -0.66
N VAL A 453 3.31 -11.66 -1.85
CA VAL A 453 3.92 -12.85 -2.44
C VAL A 453 5.30 -12.55 -3.02
N ILE A 454 6.24 -13.47 -2.85
CA ILE A 454 7.53 -13.44 -3.54
C ILE A 454 7.49 -14.48 -4.65
N LEU A 455 7.41 -14.01 -5.90
CA LEU A 455 7.48 -14.83 -7.11
C LEU A 455 8.82 -14.62 -7.81
N THR A 456 9.60 -15.67 -8.02
CA THR A 456 10.93 -15.60 -8.66
C THR A 456 11.10 -16.67 -9.72
N ILE A 457 11.66 -16.30 -10.88
CA ILE A 457 12.14 -17.28 -11.87
C ILE A 457 13.63 -17.48 -11.62
N ARG A 458 14.03 -18.74 -11.48
CA ARG A 458 15.42 -19.12 -11.25
C ARG A 458 15.95 -19.94 -12.41
N LYS A 459 17.24 -19.80 -12.69
CA LYS A 459 18.00 -20.68 -13.58
C LYS A 459 19.07 -21.39 -12.74
N TYR A 460 19.11 -22.72 -12.79
CA TYR A 460 19.97 -23.52 -11.90
C TYR A 460 19.85 -23.09 -10.43
N HIS A 461 18.62 -22.85 -9.96
CA HIS A 461 18.31 -22.36 -8.60
C HIS A 461 18.86 -20.98 -8.22
N THR A 462 19.41 -20.23 -9.19
CA THR A 462 19.86 -18.85 -9.00
C THR A 462 18.82 -17.90 -9.57
N SER A 463 18.40 -16.92 -8.77
CA SER A 463 17.42 -15.90 -9.19
C SER A 463 17.94 -15.11 -10.39
N LEU A 464 17.08 -14.96 -11.40
CA LEU A 464 17.40 -14.10 -12.53
C LEU A 464 17.33 -12.62 -12.11
N PRO A 465 18.15 -11.75 -12.71
CA PRO A 465 18.02 -10.31 -12.54
C PRO A 465 16.62 -9.82 -12.95
N GLU A 466 16.01 -8.93 -12.16
CA GLU A 466 14.67 -8.40 -12.46
C GLU A 466 14.59 -7.67 -13.80
N ASP A 467 15.71 -7.14 -14.33
CA ASP A 467 15.75 -6.48 -15.63
C ASP A 467 15.66 -7.45 -16.83
N GLU A 468 15.84 -8.74 -16.61
CA GLU A 468 15.61 -9.79 -17.62
C GLU A 468 14.18 -10.36 -17.56
N ILE A 469 13.38 -9.95 -16.56
CA ILE A 469 12.08 -10.55 -16.26
C ILE A 469 10.94 -9.54 -16.50
N GLU A 470 9.94 -9.95 -17.27
CA GLU A 470 8.69 -9.22 -17.41
C GLU A 470 7.72 -9.63 -16.30
N SER A 471 7.29 -8.67 -15.47
CA SER A 471 6.30 -8.88 -14.39
C SER A 471 4.99 -8.16 -14.68
N THR A 472 3.86 -8.81 -14.39
CA THR A 472 2.54 -8.17 -14.47
C THR A 472 2.19 -7.33 -13.24
N GLY A 473 3.00 -7.40 -12.19
CA GLY A 473 2.61 -7.03 -10.83
C GLY A 473 1.52 -7.95 -10.27
N ILE A 474 1.17 -7.72 -9.01
CA ILE A 474 0.04 -8.39 -8.34
C ILE A 474 -1.27 -7.80 -8.87
N ARG A 475 -2.24 -8.67 -9.15
CA ARG A 475 -3.56 -8.32 -9.68
C ARG A 475 -4.65 -9.02 -8.88
N PRO A 476 -5.79 -8.37 -8.61
CA PRO A 476 -6.91 -9.01 -7.92
C PRO A 476 -7.62 -10.02 -8.84
N ASN A 477 -8.14 -11.09 -8.24
CA ASN A 477 -9.09 -12.03 -8.83
C ASN A 477 -10.52 -11.66 -8.42
N HIS A 478 -11.51 -12.25 -9.09
CA HIS A 478 -12.93 -12.02 -8.79
C HIS A 478 -13.36 -12.58 -7.42
N ASP A 479 -12.65 -13.60 -6.93
CA ASP A 479 -12.93 -14.26 -5.65
C ASP A 479 -12.25 -13.58 -4.45
N GLY A 480 -11.67 -12.39 -4.63
CA GLY A 480 -10.94 -11.67 -3.58
C GLY A 480 -9.48 -12.13 -3.38
N SER A 481 -9.06 -13.23 -4.00
CA SER A 481 -7.66 -13.67 -4.01
C SER A 481 -6.82 -12.85 -5.00
N PHE A 482 -5.51 -13.09 -5.04
CA PHE A 482 -4.59 -12.40 -5.94
C PHE A 482 -3.90 -13.34 -6.93
N GLN A 483 -3.40 -12.75 -8.02
CA GLN A 483 -2.54 -13.42 -8.99
C GLN A 483 -1.34 -12.55 -9.39
N MET A 484 -0.24 -13.19 -9.77
CA MET A 484 0.95 -12.52 -10.29
C MET A 484 1.63 -13.39 -11.35
N ARG A 485 2.13 -12.78 -12.42
CA ARG A 485 2.91 -13.46 -13.45
C ARG A 485 4.28 -12.83 -13.64
N LYS A 486 5.29 -13.68 -13.75
CA LYS A 486 6.63 -13.32 -14.23
C LYS A 486 6.97 -14.12 -15.48
N SER A 487 7.67 -13.52 -16.43
CA SER A 487 8.05 -14.16 -17.69
C SER A 487 9.46 -13.81 -18.13
N VAL A 488 10.14 -14.73 -18.82
CA VAL A 488 11.49 -14.52 -19.37
C VAL A 488 11.63 -15.19 -20.74
N GLU A 489 12.46 -14.59 -21.60
CA GLU A 489 12.78 -15.09 -22.94
C GLU A 489 13.99 -16.04 -22.90
N ILE A 490 13.75 -17.32 -23.22
CA ILE A 490 14.75 -18.39 -23.11
C ILE A 490 15.03 -19.07 -24.45
N LYS A 491 16.15 -19.80 -24.53
CA LYS A 491 16.41 -20.71 -25.65
C LYS A 491 15.68 -22.03 -25.41
N GLY A 492 15.11 -22.61 -26.47
CA GLY A 492 14.26 -23.80 -26.33
C GLY A 492 14.94 -25.04 -25.74
N LYS A 493 16.27 -25.15 -25.84
CA LYS A 493 17.05 -26.26 -25.24
C LYS A 493 17.27 -26.12 -23.73
N GLU A 494 17.07 -24.92 -23.17
CA GLU A 494 17.39 -24.59 -21.78
C GLU A 494 16.14 -24.65 -20.88
N LYS A 495 14.98 -25.05 -21.40
CA LYS A 495 13.68 -25.00 -20.70
C LYS A 495 13.66 -25.75 -19.35
N ASP A 496 14.43 -26.83 -19.24
CA ASP A 496 14.45 -27.72 -18.06
C ASP A 496 15.43 -27.20 -16.98
N GLU A 497 16.18 -26.14 -17.28
CA GLU A 497 17.14 -25.49 -16.37
C GLU A 497 16.48 -24.43 -15.48
N TYR A 498 15.22 -24.11 -15.75
CA TYR A 498 14.47 -23.07 -15.05
C TYR A 498 13.47 -23.68 -14.07
N ASP A 499 13.30 -23.01 -12.93
CA ASP A 499 12.25 -23.29 -11.96
C ASP A 499 11.57 -21.99 -11.51
N CYS A 500 10.33 -22.13 -11.08
CA CYS A 500 9.58 -21.06 -10.45
C CYS A 500 9.56 -21.25 -8.95
N PHE A 501 10.01 -20.23 -8.22
CA PHE A 501 10.12 -20.23 -6.77
C PHE A 501 9.12 -19.24 -6.17
N VAL A 502 8.23 -19.74 -5.31
CA VAL A 502 7.17 -18.96 -4.68
C VAL A 502 7.26 -19.06 -3.17
N ILE A 503 7.36 -17.91 -2.50
CA ILE A 503 7.16 -17.79 -1.05
C ILE A 503 5.90 -16.96 -0.82
N HIS A 504 5.05 -17.46 0.05
CA HIS A 504 3.83 -16.80 0.47
C HIS A 504 3.54 -17.18 1.93
N SER A 505 2.91 -16.29 2.69
CA SER A 505 2.67 -16.49 4.13
C SER A 505 1.78 -17.70 4.45
N SER A 506 0.91 -18.10 3.53
CA SER A 506 0.09 -19.33 3.67
C SER A 506 0.87 -20.63 3.45
N LEU A 507 2.13 -20.57 3.04
CA LEU A 507 2.96 -21.73 2.78
C LEU A 507 3.87 -22.05 3.97
N LYS A 508 3.90 -23.32 4.39
CA LYS A 508 4.89 -23.82 5.36
C LYS A 508 6.29 -23.92 4.75
N GLU A 509 6.35 -24.28 3.47
CA GLU A 509 7.59 -24.39 2.69
C GLU A 509 7.40 -23.74 1.32
N PRO A 510 8.46 -23.15 0.72
CA PRO A 510 8.37 -22.53 -0.60
C PRO A 510 7.97 -23.53 -1.69
N ILE A 511 7.12 -23.10 -2.63
CA ILE A 511 6.79 -23.92 -3.81
C ILE A 511 7.90 -23.75 -4.85
N ILE A 512 8.41 -24.89 -5.34
CA ILE A 512 9.32 -24.95 -6.49
C ILE A 512 8.61 -25.69 -7.62
N ASN A 513 8.11 -24.97 -8.62
CA ASN A 513 7.46 -25.57 -9.77
C ASN A 513 8.40 -25.65 -10.99
N LYS A 514 8.36 -26.77 -11.72
CA LYS A 514 9.14 -27.03 -12.94
C LYS A 514 8.21 -27.30 -14.13
N LEU A 515 8.73 -27.12 -15.33
CA LEU A 515 7.94 -27.27 -16.55
C LEU A 515 7.46 -28.72 -16.73
N GLY A 516 6.14 -28.92 -16.79
CA GLY A 516 5.52 -30.23 -17.02
C GLY A 516 5.16 -31.03 -15.75
N GLN A 517 5.33 -30.46 -14.55
CA GLN A 517 4.73 -31.01 -13.33
C GLN A 517 3.39 -30.30 -13.06
N ALA A 518 2.32 -31.09 -12.99
CA ALA A 518 1.13 -30.67 -12.26
C ALA A 518 1.49 -30.67 -10.78
N THR A 519 1.07 -29.63 -10.06
CA THR A 519 1.18 -29.53 -8.60
C THR A 519 0.32 -30.62 -7.98
N GLU A 520 0.91 -31.78 -7.65
CA GLU A 520 0.27 -32.73 -6.74
C GLU A 520 0.47 -32.24 -5.30
N PRO A 521 -0.60 -32.07 -4.50
CA PRO A 521 -0.44 -31.86 -3.06
C PRO A 521 0.14 -33.13 -2.45
N LEU A 522 1.34 -33.04 -1.87
CA LEU A 522 1.95 -34.12 -1.11
C LEU A 522 1.16 -34.38 0.18
N ASN A 523 0.38 -35.46 0.14
CA ASN A 523 -0.24 -36.22 1.24
C ASN A 523 -1.32 -35.52 2.10
N ALA A 524 -2.59 -35.77 1.73
CA ALA A 524 -3.61 -36.12 2.72
C ALA A 524 -3.55 -37.65 2.91
N SER A 525 -3.02 -38.12 4.05
CA SER A 525 -3.17 -39.53 4.41
C SER A 525 -4.61 -39.75 4.88
N ALA A 526 -5.29 -40.68 4.21
CA ALA A 526 -6.51 -41.29 4.70
C ALA A 526 -6.30 -41.85 6.12
N ALA A 527 -7.21 -41.51 7.02
CA ALA A 527 -7.47 -42.29 8.22
C ALA A 527 -8.99 -42.44 8.34
N ASP A 528 -9.47 -43.62 7.98
CA ASP A 528 -10.71 -44.17 8.51
C ASP A 528 -10.61 -44.21 10.04
N ALA A 529 -11.58 -43.62 10.73
CA ALA A 529 -11.88 -43.96 12.12
C ALA A 529 -13.37 -43.72 12.38
N GLU A 530 -14.02 -44.80 12.81
CA GLU A 530 -15.43 -44.91 13.16
C GLU A 530 -15.91 -43.84 14.13
N GLU A 531 -17.17 -43.47 13.94
CA GLU A 531 -18.02 -42.72 14.86
C GLU A 531 -18.17 -43.46 16.20
N PRO A 532 -18.06 -42.77 17.34
CA PRO A 532 -18.83 -43.16 18.51
C PRO A 532 -19.70 -42.00 19.00
N LEU A 533 -21.00 -42.28 19.02
CA LEU A 533 -21.99 -41.65 19.89
C LEU A 533 -21.48 -41.57 21.33
N LEU A 534 -21.48 -40.35 21.90
CA LEU A 534 -21.54 -40.17 23.35
C LEU A 534 -22.30 -38.89 23.69
N GLU A 535 -23.51 -39.08 24.20
CA GLU A 535 -24.20 -38.15 25.10
C GLU A 535 -23.28 -37.80 26.27
N LYS A 536 -23.27 -36.51 26.67
CA LYS A 536 -23.35 -36.04 28.06
C LYS A 536 -23.36 -34.51 28.07
N GLU A 537 -24.49 -33.94 28.48
CA GLU A 537 -24.81 -33.51 29.85
C GLU A 537 -24.32 -32.09 30.14
N ILE A 538 -25.33 -31.30 30.46
CA ILE A 538 -25.30 -29.93 30.92
C ILE A 538 -24.47 -29.86 32.20
N ASP A 539 -23.46 -29.00 32.23
CA ASP A 539 -23.10 -28.34 33.47
C ASP A 539 -22.87 -26.85 33.21
N GLY A 540 -23.64 -26.05 33.94
CA GLY A 540 -23.64 -24.60 33.84
C GLY A 540 -22.46 -24.04 34.61
N GLN A 541 -21.74 -23.12 33.99
CA GLN A 541 -20.94 -22.18 34.77
C GLN A 541 -21.02 -20.80 34.14
N GLU A 542 -21.85 -19.96 34.78
CA GLU A 542 -21.92 -18.52 34.59
C GLU A 542 -20.51 -17.92 34.65
N ARG A 543 -20.08 -17.31 33.54
CA ARG A 543 -19.13 -16.20 33.57
C ARG A 543 -19.82 -14.99 32.98
N SER A 544 -20.22 -14.10 33.88
CA SER A 544 -20.60 -12.73 33.62
C SER A 544 -19.48 -11.98 32.90
N GLY A 545 -19.65 -11.84 31.59
CA GLY A 545 -18.99 -10.83 30.77
C GLY A 545 -20.05 -10.21 29.89
N GLU A 546 -20.53 -9.02 30.25
CA GLU A 546 -21.49 -8.26 29.45
C GLU A 546 -20.91 -8.01 28.05
N SER A 547 -21.53 -8.64 27.04
CA SER A 547 -21.18 -8.51 25.62
C SER A 547 -21.70 -7.18 25.04
N PRO A 548 -20.94 -6.49 24.17
CA PRO A 548 -21.37 -5.26 23.49
C PRO A 548 -22.51 -5.44 22.45
N ASP A 549 -23.13 -6.62 22.34
CA ASP A 549 -24.27 -6.92 21.44
C ASP A 549 -25.60 -6.21 21.78
N ILE A 550 -25.67 -5.54 22.93
CA ILE A 550 -26.88 -4.80 23.33
C ILE A 550 -27.05 -3.51 22.49
N ARG A 551 -25.97 -2.95 21.91
CA ARG A 551 -26.07 -1.72 21.10
C ARG A 551 -26.57 -1.94 19.67
N ALA A 552 -26.21 -3.06 19.03
CA ALA A 552 -26.76 -3.43 17.72
C ALA A 552 -28.26 -3.76 17.77
N THR A 553 -28.75 -4.20 18.93
CA THR A 553 -30.18 -4.48 19.16
C THR A 553 -30.99 -3.19 19.35
N VAL A 554 -30.38 -2.15 19.93
CA VAL A 554 -30.96 -0.80 20.00
C VAL A 554 -31.00 -0.15 18.61
N PHE A 555 -30.03 -0.44 17.75
CA PHE A 555 -29.90 0.09 16.39
C PHE A 555 -31.10 -0.21 15.47
N ILE A 556 -31.63 -1.44 15.51
CA ILE A 556 -32.74 -1.86 14.62
C ILE A 556 -34.11 -1.40 15.15
N PHE A 557 -34.27 -1.36 16.48
CA PHE A 557 -35.50 -0.93 17.12
C PHE A 557 -35.65 0.59 17.17
N TYR A 558 -34.59 1.36 17.50
CA TYR A 558 -34.69 2.82 17.54
C TYR A 558 -34.73 3.45 16.14
N ILE A 559 -34.07 2.91 15.12
CA ILE A 559 -34.27 3.36 13.73
C ILE A 559 -35.70 3.07 13.28
N SER A 560 -36.24 1.87 13.53
CA SER A 560 -37.63 1.59 13.13
C SER A 560 -38.61 2.51 13.87
N VAL A 561 -38.40 2.81 15.16
CA VAL A 561 -39.29 3.68 15.94
C VAL A 561 -39.11 5.17 15.58
N ILE A 562 -37.87 5.64 15.32
CA ILE A 562 -37.59 7.01 14.90
C ILE A 562 -38.01 7.23 13.44
N PHE A 563 -37.79 6.29 12.53
CA PHE A 563 -38.32 6.36 11.16
C PHE A 563 -39.84 6.14 11.09
N HIS A 564 -40.45 5.38 12.01
CA HIS A 564 -41.91 5.34 12.13
C HIS A 564 -42.50 6.68 12.62
N LEU A 565 -41.73 7.45 13.42
CA LEU A 565 -42.13 8.79 13.88
C LEU A 565 -41.84 9.90 12.87
N ILE A 566 -40.96 9.67 11.90
CA ILE A 566 -40.64 10.61 10.83
C ILE A 566 -41.34 10.14 9.55
N TRP A 567 -42.66 10.35 9.50
CA TRP A 567 -43.35 10.48 8.21
C TRP A 567 -42.59 11.53 7.41
N ILE A 568 -42.04 11.18 6.26
CA ILE A 568 -41.09 12.04 5.54
C ILE A 568 -41.77 13.16 4.77
N PHE A 569 -43.09 13.13 4.68
CA PHE A 569 -43.85 14.09 3.91
C PHE A 569 -45.06 14.65 4.62
#